data_AF-M2B9T1-F1
#
_entry.id   AF-M2B9T1-F1
#
_cell.length_a   1.000
_cell.length_b   1.000
_cell.length_c   1.000
_cell.angle_alpha   90.00
_cell.angle_beta   90.00
_cell.angle_gamma   90.00
#
_symmetry.space_group_name_H-M   'P 1'
#
loop_
_entity.id
_entity.type
_entity.pdbx_description
1 polymer ?
#
loop_
_entity_poly.entity_id
_entity_poly.type
_entity_poly.pdbx_seq_one_letter_code
_entity_poly.pdbx_strand_id
1 'polypeptide(L)'
;MKALNTAILFIAFVTIGIVACQGQGFIVPPDDIGDLEIVEVKQLPVVDQSCGPRFGIVIANNSNRCVENFHVTAIGSLGQALPHSPRTTVVAGQIPANGARQVEVSLPIETLAMGNRGGLIIGLQHLTVIIDSWDEFFECNEFNNHKCFSMDSLPIETVEAVTVETVTEVAPAASPQPTTVQPNTAPPANIAPQTSGINQPAPAATAVSPQDPLRSAIEQITPNGNNPSQ
;
A
#
# COMPACT_ATOMS: atom_id res chain seq x y z
N MET A 1 43.87 9.87 -48.90
CA MET A 1 44.62 9.74 -47.64
C MET A 1 44.09 10.63 -46.50
N LYS A 2 42.77 10.81 -46.34
CA LYS A 2 42.17 11.54 -45.18
C LYS A 2 41.18 10.70 -44.36
N ALA A 3 40.72 9.56 -44.86
CA ALA A 3 39.78 8.69 -44.15
C ALA A 3 40.44 7.67 -43.20
N LEU A 4 41.74 7.39 -43.35
CA LEU A 4 42.44 6.37 -42.54
C LEU A 4 42.80 6.89 -41.14
N ASN A 5 43.00 8.21 -40.98
CA ASN A 5 43.37 8.80 -39.68
C ASN A 5 42.19 8.97 -38.72
N THR A 6 40.95 9.00 -39.21
CA THR A 6 39.76 9.14 -38.34
C THR A 6 39.34 7.80 -37.73
N ALA A 7 39.54 6.69 -38.43
CA ALA A 7 39.20 5.35 -37.93
C ALA A 7 40.15 4.90 -36.80
N ILE A 8 41.43 5.25 -36.87
CA ILE A 8 42.41 4.92 -35.82
C ILE A 8 42.15 5.73 -34.54
N LEU A 9 41.65 6.97 -34.68
CA LEU A 9 41.29 7.79 -33.52
C LEU A 9 40.04 7.25 -32.81
N PHE A 10 39.03 6.74 -33.55
CA PHE A 10 37.85 6.11 -32.94
C PHE A 10 38.16 4.78 -32.23
N ILE A 11 39.06 3.95 -32.77
CA ILE A 11 39.48 2.70 -32.12
C ILE A 11 40.29 3.00 -30.84
N ALA A 12 41.09 4.07 -30.84
CA ALA A 12 41.82 4.51 -29.65
C ALA A 12 40.88 5.00 -28.54
N PHE A 13 39.78 5.70 -28.85
CA PHE A 13 38.81 6.12 -27.82
C PHE A 13 37.94 4.96 -27.31
N VAL A 14 37.61 3.97 -28.13
CA VAL A 14 36.87 2.77 -27.67
C VAL A 14 37.76 1.88 -26.79
N THR A 15 39.09 1.92 -26.94
CA THR A 15 40.03 1.19 -26.08
C THR A 15 40.52 1.97 -24.86
N ILE A 16 40.49 3.31 -24.89
CA ILE A 16 40.80 4.18 -23.73
C ILE A 16 39.58 4.37 -22.81
N GLY A 17 38.39 3.88 -23.18
CA GLY A 17 37.27 3.66 -22.24
C GLY A 17 37.52 2.53 -21.23
N ILE A 18 38.64 1.79 -21.37
CA ILE A 18 39.15 0.81 -20.41
C ILE A 18 40.41 1.41 -19.76
N VAL A 19 40.33 2.64 -19.25
CA VAL A 19 41.32 3.13 -18.29
C VAL A 19 41.06 2.39 -16.99
N ALA A 20 42.00 1.51 -16.68
CA ALA A 20 42.14 0.84 -15.42
C ALA A 20 42.04 1.85 -14.25
N CYS A 21 40.95 1.77 -13.50
CA CYS A 21 41.02 2.03 -12.08
C CYS A 21 41.93 0.95 -11.48
N GLN A 22 43.24 1.20 -11.44
CA GLN A 22 44.17 0.47 -10.58
C GLN A 22 44.03 0.95 -9.13
N GLY A 23 42.81 0.97 -8.61
CA GLY A 23 42.58 0.57 -7.23
C GLY A 23 42.57 -0.95 -7.23
N GLN A 24 42.85 -1.60 -6.10
CA GLN A 24 42.40 -2.99 -5.93
C GLN A 24 40.87 -2.98 -5.93
N GLY A 25 40.27 -2.94 -7.12
CA GLY A 25 38.83 -2.93 -7.30
C GLY A 25 38.32 -4.26 -6.79
N PHE A 26 37.29 -4.20 -5.94
CA PHE A 26 36.51 -5.38 -5.60
C PHE A 26 35.89 -5.88 -6.90
N ILE A 27 36.41 -6.98 -7.44
CA ILE A 27 35.85 -7.63 -8.63
C ILE A 27 34.68 -8.46 -8.12
N VAL A 28 33.47 -7.97 -8.38
CA VAL A 28 32.24 -8.74 -8.20
C VAL A 28 32.19 -9.79 -9.31
N PRO A 29 32.09 -11.09 -8.99
CA PRO A 29 31.85 -12.12 -9.99
C PRO A 29 30.62 -11.77 -10.85
N PRO A 30 30.64 -12.00 -12.18
CA PRO A 30 29.50 -11.68 -13.04
C PRO A 30 28.19 -12.35 -12.61
N ASP A 31 28.28 -13.51 -11.97
CA ASP A 31 27.12 -14.26 -11.44
C ASP A 31 26.54 -13.65 -10.15
N ASP A 32 27.28 -12.76 -9.49
CA ASP A 32 26.85 -12.07 -8.27
C ASP A 32 26.10 -10.77 -8.59
N ILE A 33 26.22 -10.25 -9.82
CA ILE A 33 25.50 -9.05 -10.28
C ILE A 33 24.08 -9.44 -10.70
N GLY A 34 23.09 -8.83 -10.05
CA GLY A 34 21.68 -9.01 -10.34
C GLY A 34 21.08 -7.90 -11.22
N ASP A 35 19.77 -7.96 -11.38
CA ASP A 35 18.94 -6.88 -11.93
C ASP A 35 17.49 -7.12 -11.47
N LEU A 36 17.05 -6.34 -10.48
CA LEU A 36 15.65 -6.25 -10.12
C LEU A 36 14.98 -5.17 -10.98
N GLU A 37 13.69 -5.29 -11.22
CA GLU A 37 12.96 -4.27 -11.94
C GLU A 37 11.52 -4.15 -11.44
N ILE A 38 11.06 -2.90 -11.26
CA ILE A 38 9.64 -2.60 -11.08
C ILE A 38 8.93 -2.72 -12.43
N VAL A 39 8.18 -3.79 -12.67
CA VAL A 39 7.51 -4.02 -13.97
C VAL A 39 6.16 -3.31 -14.03
N GLU A 40 5.38 -3.40 -12.95
CA GLU A 40 4.01 -2.90 -12.93
C GLU A 40 3.64 -2.40 -11.54
N VAL A 41 2.81 -1.37 -11.48
CA VAL A 41 2.19 -0.90 -10.24
C VAL A 41 0.70 -0.69 -10.49
N LYS A 42 -0.13 -1.22 -9.60
CA LYS A 42 -1.59 -1.09 -9.62
C LYS A 42 -2.08 -0.56 -8.29
N GLN A 43 -3.14 0.23 -8.32
CA GLN A 43 -3.90 0.56 -7.12
C GLN A 43 -4.84 -0.59 -6.80
N LEU A 44 -4.76 -1.10 -5.57
CA LEU A 44 -5.62 -2.16 -5.09
C LEU A 44 -6.95 -1.58 -4.57
N PRO A 45 -8.04 -2.37 -4.58
CA PRO A 45 -9.31 -1.97 -4.01
C PRO A 45 -9.20 -1.49 -2.57
N VAL A 46 -9.98 -0.46 -2.24
CA VAL A 46 -10.15 0.00 -0.85
C VAL A 46 -10.98 -1.05 -0.11
N VAL A 47 -10.35 -1.72 0.86
CA VAL A 47 -11.02 -2.72 1.72
C VAL A 47 -11.63 -2.04 2.95
N ASP A 48 -10.95 -1.04 3.50
CA ASP A 48 -11.36 -0.27 4.67
C ASP A 48 -11.07 1.21 4.45
N GLN A 49 -12.07 2.07 4.69
CA GLN A 49 -11.94 3.53 4.58
C GLN A 49 -11.07 4.13 5.69
N SER A 50 -10.81 3.38 6.76
CA SER A 50 -9.90 3.78 7.84
C SER A 50 -8.43 3.52 7.53
N CYS A 51 -8.13 2.87 6.40
CA CYS A 51 -6.78 2.57 5.96
C CYS A 51 -6.34 3.48 4.81
N GLY A 52 -5.04 3.71 4.69
CA GLY A 52 -4.50 4.40 3.52
C GLY A 52 -4.58 3.55 2.24
N PRO A 53 -4.25 4.14 1.09
CA PRO A 53 -4.31 3.49 -0.21
C PRO A 53 -3.32 2.31 -0.28
N ARG A 54 -3.75 1.27 -0.99
CA ARG A 54 -3.00 0.02 -1.18
C ARG A 54 -2.54 -0.11 -2.63
N PHE A 55 -1.37 -0.67 -2.82
CA PHE A 55 -0.75 -0.84 -4.12
C PHE A 55 -0.19 -2.25 -4.27
N GLY A 56 -0.41 -2.84 -5.45
CA GLY A 56 0.24 -4.07 -5.90
C GLY A 56 1.39 -3.70 -6.82
N ILE A 57 2.61 -4.06 -6.42
CA ILE A 57 3.85 -3.77 -7.14
C ILE A 57 4.39 -5.08 -7.66
N VAL A 58 4.43 -5.25 -8.99
CA VAL A 58 5.02 -6.42 -9.64
C VAL A 58 6.49 -6.14 -9.89
N ILE A 59 7.34 -7.00 -9.33
CA ILE A 59 8.80 -6.90 -9.38
C ILE A 59 9.32 -8.12 -10.14
N ALA A 60 10.13 -7.90 -11.16
CA ALA A 60 10.85 -8.96 -11.86
C ALA A 60 12.29 -9.05 -11.34
N ASN A 61 12.82 -10.26 -11.34
CA ASN A 61 14.21 -10.55 -11.08
C ASN A 61 14.82 -11.07 -12.37
N ASN A 62 15.53 -10.21 -13.10
CA ASN A 62 16.22 -10.54 -14.35
C ASN A 62 17.61 -11.15 -14.11
N SER A 63 17.94 -11.49 -12.85
CA SER A 63 19.19 -12.13 -12.46
C SER A 63 19.17 -13.64 -12.70
N ASN A 64 20.36 -14.24 -12.76
CA ASN A 64 20.55 -15.70 -12.78
C ASN A 64 20.46 -16.37 -11.40
N ARG A 65 20.26 -15.58 -10.34
CA ARG A 65 20.17 -16.03 -8.95
C ARG A 65 18.83 -15.66 -8.34
N CYS A 66 18.47 -16.42 -7.32
CA CYS A 66 17.33 -16.09 -6.49
C CYS A 66 17.66 -14.86 -5.62
N VAL A 67 16.70 -13.96 -5.46
CA VAL A 67 16.81 -12.79 -4.57
C VAL A 67 15.75 -12.90 -3.49
N GLU A 68 16.08 -12.53 -2.26
CA GLU A 68 15.21 -12.64 -1.10
C GLU A 68 15.50 -11.56 -0.07
N ASN A 69 14.51 -11.27 0.77
CA ASN A 69 14.61 -10.35 1.91
C ASN A 69 15.01 -8.91 1.55
N PHE A 70 14.71 -8.47 0.33
CA PHE A 70 14.98 -7.11 -0.12
C PHE A 70 13.84 -6.16 0.24
N HIS A 71 14.13 -4.86 0.27
CA HIS A 71 13.21 -3.85 0.76
C HIS A 71 12.47 -3.15 -0.37
N VAL A 72 11.13 -3.11 -0.27
CA VAL A 72 10.25 -2.36 -1.17
C VAL A 72 9.65 -1.20 -0.39
N THR A 73 10.00 0.02 -0.78
CA THR A 73 9.54 1.25 -0.16
C THR A 73 8.58 1.98 -1.10
N ALA A 74 7.36 2.23 -0.64
CA ALA A 74 6.41 3.12 -1.29
C ALA A 74 6.37 4.46 -0.54
N ILE A 75 6.44 5.57 -1.27
CA ILE A 75 6.42 6.92 -0.73
C ILE A 75 5.28 7.68 -1.40
N GLY A 76 4.38 8.22 -0.59
CA GLY A 76 3.33 9.10 -1.06
C GLY A 76 3.77 10.56 -1.05
N SER A 77 3.51 11.29 -2.13
CA SER A 77 3.80 12.73 -2.19
C SER A 77 2.71 13.57 -2.85
N LEU A 78 2.65 14.82 -2.38
CA LEU A 78 1.95 15.92 -3.02
C LEU A 78 3.01 16.76 -3.75
N GLY A 79 3.23 16.48 -5.03
CA GLY A 79 4.39 16.95 -5.78
C GLY A 79 5.61 16.05 -5.58
N GLN A 80 6.78 16.64 -5.29
CA GLN A 80 8.03 15.88 -5.10
C GLN A 80 8.04 15.12 -3.77
N ALA A 81 8.70 13.95 -3.75
CA ALA A 81 8.93 13.20 -2.52
C ALA A 81 9.93 13.96 -1.62
N LEU A 82 9.58 14.09 -0.34
CA LEU A 82 10.36 14.80 0.67
C LEU A 82 10.80 13.84 1.79
N PRO A 83 11.79 14.22 2.61
CA PRO A 83 12.22 13.41 3.76
C PRO A 83 11.07 13.05 4.74
N HIS A 84 10.05 13.89 4.84
CA HIS A 84 8.89 13.66 5.72
C HIS A 84 7.65 13.17 4.98
N SER A 85 7.78 12.83 3.70
CA SER A 85 6.69 12.21 2.96
C SER A 85 6.27 10.89 3.63
N PRO A 86 4.96 10.66 3.79
CA PRO A 86 4.43 9.41 4.32
C PRO A 86 4.92 8.25 3.45
N ARG A 87 5.43 7.20 4.10
CA ARG A 87 6.03 6.06 3.42
C ARG A 87 5.78 4.77 4.19
N THR A 88 5.82 3.67 3.46
CA THR A 88 5.80 2.32 4.01
C THR A 88 6.89 1.51 3.35
N THR A 89 7.68 0.78 4.14
CA THR A 89 8.65 -0.19 3.65
C THR A 89 8.21 -1.58 4.05
N VAL A 90 8.24 -2.51 3.09
CA VAL A 90 7.96 -3.92 3.32
C VAL A 90 9.15 -4.76 2.89
N VAL A 91 9.36 -5.87 3.59
CA VAL A 91 10.35 -6.88 3.18
C VAL A 91 9.67 -7.80 2.18
N ALA A 92 10.19 -7.82 0.95
CA ALA A 92 9.73 -8.75 -0.06
C ALA A 92 10.31 -10.14 0.20
N GLY A 93 9.47 -11.15 0.05
CA GLY A 93 9.94 -12.52 0.09
C GLY A 93 10.71 -12.89 -1.17
N GLN A 94 11.10 -14.17 -1.24
CA GLN A 94 11.89 -14.72 -2.34
C GLN A 94 11.26 -14.49 -3.73
N ILE A 95 12.11 -14.13 -4.71
CA ILE A 95 11.83 -14.12 -6.14
C ILE A 95 12.86 -15.03 -6.83
N PRO A 96 12.43 -16.12 -7.51
CA PRO A 96 13.35 -17.01 -8.21
C PRO A 96 14.08 -16.28 -9.35
N ALA A 97 15.19 -16.86 -9.80
CA ALA A 97 15.92 -16.36 -10.98
C ALA A 97 14.97 -16.28 -12.19
N ASN A 98 15.02 -15.17 -12.94
CA ASN A 98 14.13 -14.89 -14.06
C ASN A 98 12.63 -14.95 -13.71
N GLY A 99 12.29 -14.75 -12.44
CA GLY A 99 10.94 -14.79 -11.90
C GLY A 99 10.34 -13.41 -11.69
N ALA A 100 9.05 -13.38 -11.33
CA ALA A 100 8.38 -12.16 -10.90
C ALA A 100 7.48 -12.42 -9.69
N ARG A 101 7.26 -11.38 -8.89
CA ARG A 101 6.40 -11.44 -7.71
C ARG A 101 5.65 -10.13 -7.51
N GLN A 102 4.38 -10.23 -7.13
CA GLN A 102 3.60 -9.10 -6.65
C GLN A 102 3.83 -8.91 -5.15
N VAL A 103 4.15 -7.69 -4.76
CA VAL A 103 4.29 -7.23 -3.38
C VAL A 103 3.22 -6.20 -3.11
N GLU A 104 2.47 -6.38 -2.03
CA GLU A 104 1.45 -5.42 -1.62
C GLU A 104 2.01 -4.44 -0.59
N VAL A 105 1.76 -3.15 -0.80
CA VAL A 105 2.16 -2.09 0.12
C VAL A 105 0.95 -1.22 0.44
N SER A 106 0.75 -0.95 1.73
CA SER A 106 -0.29 -0.06 2.23
C SER A 106 0.36 1.23 2.73
N LEU A 107 0.00 2.37 2.16
CA LEU A 107 0.48 3.65 2.66
C LEU A 107 -0.28 4.07 3.93
N PRO A 108 0.30 4.95 4.76
CA PRO A 108 -0.38 5.52 5.92
C PRO A 108 -1.62 6.34 5.52
N ILE A 109 -2.62 6.44 6.41
CA ILE A 109 -3.90 7.13 6.14
C ILE A 109 -3.70 8.62 5.81
N GLU A 110 -2.62 9.23 6.31
CA GLU A 110 -2.24 10.63 6.07
C GLU A 110 -2.05 10.93 4.58
N THR A 111 -1.78 9.91 3.76
CA THR A 111 -1.71 10.06 2.30
C THR A 111 -3.04 10.41 1.66
N LEU A 112 -4.18 10.21 2.34
CA LEU A 112 -5.49 10.65 1.85
C LEU A 112 -5.71 12.16 2.04
N ALA A 113 -4.89 12.82 2.88
CA ALA A 113 -5.05 14.22 3.27
C ALA A 113 -3.70 14.94 3.39
N MET A 114 -2.97 15.04 2.29
CA MET A 114 -1.62 15.61 2.22
C MET A 114 -1.58 17.13 2.05
N GLY A 115 -2.69 17.77 1.69
CA GLY A 115 -2.74 19.22 1.48
C GLY A 115 -4.15 19.79 1.48
N ASN A 116 -4.23 21.11 1.29
CA ASN A 116 -5.49 21.85 1.25
C ASN A 116 -5.44 22.92 0.15
N ARG A 117 -6.46 22.95 -0.71
CA ARG A 117 -6.67 24.01 -1.71
C ARG A 117 -8.05 24.62 -1.54
N GLY A 118 -8.11 25.72 -0.79
CA GLY A 118 -9.35 26.48 -0.61
C GLY A 118 -10.42 25.74 0.20
N GLY A 119 -10.01 24.92 1.17
CA GLY A 119 -10.91 24.10 2.00
C GLY A 119 -11.08 22.67 1.50
N LEU A 120 -10.62 22.36 0.28
CA LEU A 120 -10.63 21.00 -0.27
C LEU A 120 -9.38 20.25 0.16
N ILE A 121 -9.58 19.12 0.84
CA ILE A 121 -8.51 18.18 1.16
C ILE A 121 -7.96 17.59 -0.14
N ILE A 122 -6.64 17.62 -0.29
CA ILE A 122 -5.91 17.02 -1.40
C ILE A 122 -5.15 15.82 -0.85
N GLY A 123 -5.39 14.65 -1.44
CA GLY A 123 -4.64 13.45 -1.12
C GLY A 123 -3.35 13.31 -1.93
N LEU A 124 -2.84 12.09 -1.92
CA LEU A 124 -1.73 11.59 -2.72
C LEU A 124 -1.90 11.95 -4.20
N GLN A 125 -0.87 12.54 -4.81
CA GLN A 125 -0.82 12.78 -6.26
C GLN A 125 0.25 11.93 -6.96
N HIS A 126 1.34 11.64 -6.27
CA HIS A 126 2.44 10.85 -6.81
C HIS A 126 2.82 9.71 -5.88
N LEU A 127 2.99 8.53 -6.47
CA LEU A 127 3.53 7.36 -5.80
C LEU A 127 4.95 7.12 -6.30
N THR A 128 5.93 7.23 -5.41
CA THR A 128 7.30 6.78 -5.69
C THR A 128 7.50 5.39 -5.11
N VAL A 129 7.91 4.45 -5.94
CA VAL A 129 8.29 3.09 -5.55
C VAL A 129 9.78 2.93 -5.71
N ILE A 130 10.40 2.37 -4.67
CA ILE A 130 11.81 2.06 -4.61
C ILE A 130 11.95 0.59 -4.20
N ILE A 131 12.64 -0.21 -5.00
CA ILE A 131 13.06 -1.56 -4.62
C ILE A 131 14.56 -1.54 -4.32
N ASP A 132 15.01 -2.52 -3.53
CA ASP A 132 16.34 -2.53 -2.92
C ASP A 132 16.74 -1.17 -2.32
N SER A 133 15.83 -0.55 -1.54
CA SER A 133 16.06 0.80 -1.02
C SER A 133 17.26 0.94 -0.07
N TRP A 134 17.90 -0.17 0.30
CA TRP A 134 19.06 -0.23 1.18
C TRP A 134 20.37 -0.49 0.41
N ASP A 135 20.30 -0.66 -0.91
CA ASP A 135 21.47 -0.86 -1.78
C ASP A 135 22.26 -2.12 -1.34
N GLU A 136 21.53 -3.21 -1.06
CA GLU A 136 22.10 -4.46 -0.55
C GLU A 136 22.57 -5.39 -1.67
N PHE A 137 22.04 -5.20 -2.89
CA PHE A 137 22.36 -6.00 -4.06
C PHE A 137 23.17 -5.17 -5.07
N PHE A 138 24.19 -5.81 -5.66
CA PHE A 138 24.87 -5.21 -6.81
C PHE A 138 24.06 -5.48 -8.06
N GLU A 139 23.54 -4.44 -8.71
CA GLU A 139 22.72 -4.61 -9.89
C GLU A 139 23.34 -3.99 -11.15
N CYS A 140 22.95 -4.51 -12.31
CA CYS A 140 23.42 -3.99 -13.60
C CYS A 140 22.83 -2.61 -13.91
N ASN A 141 21.65 -2.30 -13.39
CA ASN A 141 20.91 -1.09 -13.71
C ASN A 141 20.12 -0.55 -12.50
N GLU A 142 20.74 0.22 -11.63
CA GLU A 142 20.05 0.79 -10.47
C GLU A 142 18.85 1.72 -10.80
N PHE A 143 18.73 2.20 -12.04
CA PHE A 143 17.68 3.16 -12.38
C PHE A 143 16.30 2.53 -12.58
N ASN A 144 16.21 1.23 -12.85
CA ASN A 144 14.91 0.53 -12.94
C ASN A 144 14.32 0.18 -11.55
N ASN A 145 15.11 0.35 -10.48
CA ASN A 145 14.72 0.18 -9.09
C ASN A 145 13.90 1.34 -8.53
N HIS A 146 13.87 2.46 -9.24
CA HIS A 146 13.15 3.67 -8.83
C HIS A 146 12.14 4.08 -9.90
N LYS A 147 10.85 4.08 -9.56
CA LYS A 147 9.81 4.59 -10.46
C LYS A 147 8.87 5.53 -9.72
N CYS A 148 8.45 6.60 -10.37
CA CYS A 148 7.48 7.57 -9.86
C CYS A 148 6.27 7.61 -10.79
N PHE A 149 5.09 7.44 -10.21
CA PHE A 149 3.82 7.35 -10.92
C PHE A 149 2.91 8.50 -10.50
N SER A 150 2.18 9.06 -11.46
CA SER A 150 1.02 9.90 -11.13
C SER A 150 -0.14 8.98 -10.73
N MET A 151 -0.90 9.34 -9.70
CA MET A 151 -2.07 8.56 -9.29
C MET A 151 -3.08 8.40 -10.44
N ASP A 152 -3.23 9.42 -11.28
CA ASP A 152 -4.14 9.38 -12.45
C ASP A 152 -3.70 8.39 -13.54
N SER A 153 -2.43 7.94 -13.49
CA SER A 153 -1.87 6.99 -14.47
C SER A 153 -1.93 5.54 -14.01
N LEU A 154 -2.21 5.29 -12.73
CA LEU A 154 -2.18 3.94 -12.18
C LEU A 154 -3.49 3.19 -12.51
N PRO A 155 -3.41 1.95 -13.03
CA PRO A 155 -4.58 1.12 -13.17
C PRO A 155 -5.14 0.77 -11.78
N ILE A 156 -6.47 0.80 -11.66
CA ILE A 156 -7.16 0.30 -10.47
C ILE A 156 -7.54 -1.16 -10.73
N GLU A 157 -7.12 -2.05 -9.85
CA GLU A 157 -7.52 -3.45 -9.89
C GLU A 157 -8.98 -3.58 -9.47
N THR A 158 -9.84 -4.10 -10.37
CA THR A 158 -11.26 -4.29 -10.11
C THR A 158 -11.51 -5.66 -9.51
N VAL A 159 -12.20 -5.72 -8.36
CA VAL A 159 -12.70 -6.99 -7.83
C VAL A 159 -13.84 -7.45 -8.73
N GLU A 160 -13.61 -8.48 -9.55
CA GLU A 160 -14.73 -9.20 -10.16
C GLU A 160 -15.53 -9.87 -9.05
N ALA A 161 -16.77 -9.42 -8.86
CA ALA A 161 -17.68 -10.07 -7.93
C ALA A 161 -18.00 -11.47 -8.45
N VAL A 162 -17.45 -12.50 -7.81
CA VAL A 162 -17.90 -13.88 -8.02
C VAL A 162 -19.34 -13.98 -7.53
N THR A 163 -20.30 -13.89 -8.45
CA THR A 163 -21.67 -14.33 -8.21
C THR A 163 -21.64 -15.82 -7.91
N VAL A 164 -21.74 -16.17 -6.62
CA VAL A 164 -22.00 -17.54 -6.20
C VAL A 164 -23.45 -17.87 -6.57
N GLU A 165 -23.65 -18.54 -7.70
CA GLU A 165 -24.92 -19.20 -7.98
C GLU A 165 -25.18 -20.22 -6.87
N THR A 166 -26.13 -19.92 -6.00
CA THR A 166 -26.58 -20.84 -4.97
C THR A 166 -27.38 -21.94 -5.67
N VAL A 167 -26.72 -23.05 -6.01
CA VAL A 167 -27.41 -24.26 -6.46
C VAL A 167 -28.24 -24.77 -5.28
N THR A 168 -29.54 -24.51 -5.34
CA THR A 168 -30.50 -25.06 -4.38
C THR A 168 -30.66 -26.53 -4.70
N GLU A 169 -30.04 -27.41 -3.89
CA GLU A 169 -30.24 -28.85 -3.97
C GLU A 169 -31.67 -29.20 -3.53
N VAL A 170 -32.48 -29.65 -4.49
CA VAL A 170 -33.85 -30.11 -4.26
C VAL A 170 -33.81 -31.53 -3.70
N ALA A 171 -34.17 -31.70 -2.43
CA ALA A 171 -34.33 -33.01 -1.80
C ALA A 171 -35.48 -33.83 -2.46
N PRO A 172 -35.35 -35.15 -2.66
CA PRO A 172 -36.39 -35.95 -3.29
C PRO A 172 -37.58 -36.23 -2.35
N ALA A 173 -38.78 -36.13 -2.91
CA ALA A 173 -40.05 -36.39 -2.26
C ALA A 173 -40.28 -37.88 -1.95
N ALA A 174 -40.76 -38.20 -0.74
CA ALA A 174 -41.29 -39.50 -0.38
C ALA A 174 -42.83 -39.53 -0.55
N SER A 175 -43.36 -40.62 -1.12
CA SER A 175 -44.81 -40.89 -1.31
C SER A 175 -45.21 -42.17 -0.54
N PRO A 176 -46.51 -42.53 -0.38
CA PRO A 176 -47.18 -42.57 0.93
C PRO A 176 -47.64 -43.97 1.38
N GLN A 177 -47.97 -44.15 2.67
CA GLN A 177 -48.65 -45.35 3.18
C GLN A 177 -49.77 -44.99 4.19
N PRO A 178 -50.96 -45.65 4.16
CA PRO A 178 -52.15 -45.22 4.90
C PRO A 178 -52.38 -45.89 6.28
N THR A 179 -52.73 -45.04 7.27
CA THR A 179 -53.71 -45.12 8.40
C THR A 179 -54.15 -46.48 8.99
N THR A 180 -54.15 -46.76 10.31
CA THR A 180 -54.88 -46.19 11.49
C THR A 180 -54.46 -47.04 12.74
N VAL A 181 -54.51 -46.67 14.04
CA VAL A 181 -55.63 -46.33 14.96
C VAL A 181 -55.11 -45.62 16.24
N GLN A 182 -55.89 -44.65 16.74
CA GLN A 182 -55.86 -43.80 17.99
C GLN A 182 -55.91 -44.57 19.35
N PRO A 183 -56.02 -43.97 20.59
CA PRO A 183 -55.80 -42.59 21.09
C PRO A 183 -55.17 -42.43 22.53
N ASN A 184 -54.92 -41.15 22.90
CA ASN A 184 -54.85 -40.51 24.25
C ASN A 184 -53.52 -40.55 25.04
N THR A 185 -52.99 -39.46 25.64
CA THR A 185 -53.67 -38.33 26.33
C THR A 185 -52.79 -37.05 26.43
N ALA A 186 -53.32 -35.92 25.92
CA ALA A 186 -53.27 -34.49 26.39
C ALA A 186 -51.93 -33.72 26.68
N PRO A 187 -51.93 -32.36 26.83
CA PRO A 187 -51.88 -31.34 25.78
C PRO A 187 -50.73 -30.30 25.97
N PRO A 188 -50.56 -29.28 25.08
CA PRO A 188 -49.31 -28.54 24.91
C PRO A 188 -49.25 -27.21 25.69
N ALA A 189 -48.05 -26.80 26.12
CA ALA A 189 -47.80 -25.43 26.57
C ALA A 189 -47.16 -24.61 25.44
N ASN A 190 -48.00 -23.84 24.78
CA ASN A 190 -47.63 -22.71 23.93
C ASN A 190 -47.56 -21.46 24.83
N ILE A 191 -46.43 -20.75 24.85
CA ILE A 191 -46.40 -19.34 25.29
C ILE A 191 -45.53 -18.55 24.30
N ALA A 192 -46.21 -17.69 23.54
CA ALA A 192 -45.65 -16.59 22.78
C ALA A 192 -45.63 -15.30 23.67
N PRO A 193 -45.18 -14.14 23.15
CA PRO A 193 -44.22 -13.25 23.79
C PRO A 193 -44.85 -12.29 24.82
N GLN A 194 -44.11 -11.98 25.89
CA GLN A 194 -44.46 -10.91 26.82
C GLN A 194 -43.75 -9.60 26.45
N THR A 195 -44.55 -8.62 26.01
CA THR A 195 -44.25 -7.19 26.07
C THR A 195 -44.62 -6.66 27.46
N SER A 196 -43.69 -5.98 28.13
CA SER A 196 -43.96 -4.97 29.16
C SER A 196 -42.68 -4.20 29.49
N GLY A 197 -42.79 -2.88 29.54
CA GLY A 197 -41.86 -2.04 30.32
C GLY A 197 -40.96 -1.12 29.51
N ILE A 198 -41.54 0.00 29.09
CA ILE A 198 -40.82 1.22 28.71
C ILE A 198 -39.95 1.65 29.90
N ASN A 199 -38.63 1.72 29.72
CA ASN A 199 -37.76 2.53 30.58
C ASN A 199 -36.92 3.45 29.69
N GLN A 200 -37.37 4.70 29.66
CA GLN A 200 -36.75 5.89 29.11
C GLN A 200 -35.54 6.26 29.98
N PRO A 201 -34.33 6.52 29.43
CA PRO A 201 -33.31 7.25 30.17
C PRO A 201 -33.73 8.73 30.25
N ALA A 202 -33.78 9.24 31.48
CA ALA A 202 -34.04 10.65 31.76
C ALA A 202 -32.95 11.57 31.17
N PRO A 203 -33.29 12.84 30.82
CA PRO A 203 -32.34 13.80 30.28
C PRO A 203 -31.40 14.31 31.38
N ALA A 204 -30.10 14.15 31.17
CA ALA A 204 -29.11 14.83 32.01
C ALA A 204 -29.09 16.32 31.64
N ALA A 205 -29.50 17.14 32.59
CA ALA A 205 -29.39 18.59 32.53
C ALA A 205 -27.92 19.04 32.48
N THR A 206 -27.74 20.11 31.72
CA THR A 206 -26.60 21.01 31.58
C THR A 206 -25.68 21.09 32.81
N ALA A 207 -24.41 20.72 32.63
CA ALA A 207 -23.31 21.21 33.44
C ALA A 207 -22.18 21.70 32.52
N VAL A 208 -21.77 22.92 32.79
CA VAL A 208 -20.88 23.79 32.01
C VAL A 208 -19.43 23.30 32.11
N SER A 209 -18.75 23.22 30.96
CA SER A 209 -17.28 23.11 30.80
C SER A 209 -16.60 24.33 31.46
N PRO A 210 -15.39 24.23 32.04
CA PRO A 210 -14.21 24.39 31.19
C PRO A 210 -12.93 23.69 31.71
N GLN A 211 -12.25 22.94 30.84
CA GLN A 211 -10.85 23.21 30.53
C GLN A 211 -10.39 22.25 29.43
N ASP A 212 -10.34 22.79 28.21
CA ASP A 212 -9.71 22.18 27.06
C ASP A 212 -8.18 22.27 27.25
N PRO A 213 -7.46 21.14 27.42
CA PRO A 213 -6.02 21.14 27.68
C PRO A 213 -5.20 21.77 26.55
N LEU A 214 -5.78 21.92 25.34
CA LEU A 214 -5.12 22.59 24.22
C LEU A 214 -5.09 24.12 24.39
N ARG A 215 -6.05 24.70 25.12
CA ARG A 215 -6.11 26.16 25.35
C ARG A 215 -5.02 26.63 26.33
N SER A 216 -4.70 25.81 27.32
CA SER A 216 -3.60 26.06 28.27
C SER A 216 -2.21 26.01 27.63
N ALA A 217 -2.04 25.25 26.54
CA ALA A 217 -0.78 25.19 25.80
C ALA A 217 -0.53 26.46 24.94
N ILE A 218 -1.60 27.11 24.45
CA ILE A 218 -1.49 28.33 23.63
C ILE A 218 -1.13 29.56 24.48
N GLU A 219 -1.58 29.62 25.73
CA GLU A 219 -1.25 30.71 26.66
C GLU A 219 0.21 30.67 27.16
N GLN A 220 0.86 29.50 27.17
CA GLN A 220 2.28 29.38 27.55
C GLN A 220 3.27 29.83 26.45
N ILE A 221 2.82 29.93 25.19
CA ILE A 221 3.70 30.25 24.05
C ILE A 221 3.70 31.75 23.72
N THR A 222 2.81 32.54 24.32
CA THR A 222 2.72 33.98 24.04
C THR A 222 3.27 34.80 25.21
N PRO A 223 4.53 35.29 25.19
CA PRO A 223 4.98 36.28 26.15
C PRO A 223 4.20 37.58 25.95
N ASN A 224 3.60 38.08 27.03
CA ASN A 224 2.89 39.36 27.14
C ASN A 224 3.63 40.51 26.44
N GLY A 225 3.23 40.80 25.20
CA GLY A 225 3.50 42.06 24.52
C GLY A 225 2.21 42.86 24.49
N ASN A 226 2.00 43.68 25.52
CA ASN A 226 1.39 45.01 25.50
C ASN A 226 0.58 45.26 26.77
N ASN A 227 1.01 46.27 27.52
CA ASN A 227 0.08 47.06 28.30
C ASN A 227 0.15 48.51 27.77
N PRO A 228 -0.98 49.07 27.29
CA PRO A 228 -1.09 50.48 26.93
C PRO A 228 -1.43 51.30 28.18
N SER A 229 -1.04 52.59 28.22
CA SER A 229 -1.83 53.75 28.73
C SER A 229 -0.93 54.94 29.07
N GLN A 230 -1.32 56.10 28.54
CA GLN A 230 -0.89 57.50 28.80
C GLN A 230 0.30 58.04 28.00
#